data_AF-A0A1G7Z6Z0-F1
#
_entry.id   AF-A0A1G7Z6Z0-F1
#
_cell.length_a   1.000
_cell.length_b   1.000
_cell.length_c   1.000
_cell.angle_alpha   90.00
_cell.angle_beta   90.00
_cell.angle_gamma   90.00
#
_symmetry.space_group_name_H-M   'P 1'
#
loop_
_entity.id
_entity.type
_entity.pdbx_description
1 polymer ?
#
loop_
_entity_poly.entity_id
_entity_poly.type
_entity_poly.pdbx_seq_one_letter_code
_entity_poly.pdbx_strand_id
1 'polypeptide(L)' 'MKDLQTSDAKAHSENIRSGLQELIVHLKKDISKVDDPKAKALFETSAEVLTGLKTAFLHYEEGNEEAWK' A
#
# COMPACT_ATOMS: atom_id res chain seq x y z
N MET A 1 -8.74 -2.07 6.90
CA MET A 1 -9.46 -1.04 6.12
C MET A 1 -10.89 -0.91 6.63
N LYS A 2 -11.45 0.30 6.59
CA LYS A 2 -12.81 0.61 7.05
C LYS A 2 -13.78 0.67 5.89
N ASP A 3 -15.05 0.37 6.13
CA ASP A 3 -16.14 0.66 5.20
C ASP A 3 -16.63 2.09 5.46
N LEU A 4 -16.33 3.02 4.55
CA LEU A 4 -16.58 4.43 4.74
C LEU A 4 -17.92 4.83 4.10
N GLN A 5 -18.80 5.45 4.90
CA GLN A 5 -20.09 5.97 4.47
C GLN A 5 -19.98 7.44 4.02
N THR A 6 -19.08 7.73 3.08
CA THR A 6 -18.86 9.07 2.50
C THR A 6 -18.57 8.97 1.00
N SER A 7 -18.85 10.03 0.24
CA SER A 7 -18.44 10.16 -1.16
C SER A 7 -17.08 10.86 -1.33
N ASP A 8 -16.42 11.25 -0.23
CA ASP A 8 -15.12 11.90 -0.25
C ASP A 8 -14.03 10.93 -0.72
N ALA A 9 -13.57 11.13 -1.97
CA ALA A 9 -12.56 10.29 -2.59
C ALA A 9 -11.20 10.35 -1.86
N LYS A 10 -10.85 11.47 -1.22
CA LYS A 10 -9.62 11.59 -0.43
C LYS A 10 -9.68 10.72 0.82
N ALA A 11 -10.82 10.70 1.51
CA ALA A 11 -11.03 9.82 2.66
C ALA A 11 -10.91 8.33 2.28
N HIS A 12 -11.43 7.94 1.11
CA HIS A 12 -11.26 6.59 0.56
C HIS A 12 -9.80 6.27 0.22
N SER A 13 -9.09 7.21 -0.43
CA SER A 13 -7.66 7.08 -0.73
C SER A 13 -6.84 6.81 0.52
N GLU A 14 -7.01 7.64 1.56
CA GLU A 14 -6.27 7.52 2.81
C GLU A 14 -6.52 6.18 3.51
N ASN A 15 -7.77 5.70 3.51
CA ASN A 15 -8.14 4.41 4.09
C ASN A 15 -7.49 3.23 3.34
N ILE A 16 -7.44 3.28 2.01
CA ILE A 16 -6.75 2.26 1.20
C ILE A 16 -5.24 2.33 1.44
N ARG A 17 -4.65 3.53 1.43
CA ARG A 17 -3.22 3.75 1.69
C ARG A 17 -2.79 3.21 3.05
N SER A 18 -3.63 3.37 4.08
CA SER A 18 -3.43 2.76 5.40
C SER A 18 -3.42 1.23 5.32
N GLY A 19 -4.37 0.63 4.61
CA GLY A 19 -4.40 -0.83 4.39
C GLY A 19 -3.16 -1.36 3.67
N LEU A 20 -2.69 -0.65 2.64
CA LEU A 20 -1.44 -0.98 1.95
C LEU A 20 -0.25 -0.93 2.91
N GLN A 21 -0.17 0.11 3.75
CA GLN A 21 0.91 0.24 4.74
C GLN A 21 0.91 -0.91 5.76
N GLU A 22 -0.25 -1.31 6.26
CA GLU A 22 -0.40 -2.47 7.17
C GLU A 22 0.09 -3.76 6.51
N LEU A 23 -0.33 -4.01 5.27
CA LEU A 23 0.07 -5.21 4.52
C LEU A 23 1.57 -5.23 4.20
N ILE A 24 2.16 -4.10 3.79
CA ILE A 24 3.61 -3.97 3.56
C ILE A 24 4.40 -4.32 4.83
N VAL A 25 3.95 -3.83 5.99
CA VAL A 25 4.59 -4.14 7.28
C VAL A 25 4.49 -5.63 7.58
N HIS A 26 3.33 -6.24 7.33
CA HIS A 26 3.13 -7.67 7.55
C HIS A 26 4.04 -8.53 6.65
N LEU A 27 4.09 -8.25 5.35
CA LEU A 27 4.95 -8.93 4.39
C LEU A 27 6.43 -8.84 4.81
N LYS A 28 6.90 -7.64 5.17
CA LYS A 28 8.29 -7.44 5.63
C LYS A 28 8.60 -8.19 6.92
N LYS A 29 7.65 -8.26 7.85
CA LYS A 29 7.79 -9.00 9.11
C LYS A 29 7.84 -10.50 8.89
N ASP A 30 7.14 -11.03 7.90
CA ASP A 30 7.06 -12.48 7.66
C ASP A 30 8.27 -13.04 6.92
N ILE A 31 9.03 -12.21 6.19
CA ILE A 31 10.31 -12.62 5.57
C ILE A 31 11.26 -13.25 6.60
N SER A 32 11.31 -12.74 7.83
CA SER A 32 12.16 -13.28 8.89
C SER A 32 11.58 -14.50 9.62
N LYS A 33 10.33 -14.86 9.37
CA LYS A 33 9.64 -15.98 10.03
C LYS A 33 9.53 -17.22 9.16
N VAL A 34 9.60 -17.05 7.84
CA VAL A 34 9.51 -18.17 6.89
C VAL A 34 10.90 -18.63 6.47
N ASP A 35 11.06 -19.93 6.24
CA ASP A 35 12.33 -20.50 5.75
C ASP A 35 12.35 -20.69 4.23
N ASP A 36 11.18 -20.84 3.59
CA ASP A 36 11.08 -21.05 2.15
C ASP A 36 11.60 -19.83 1.37
N PRO A 37 12.72 -19.97 0.61
CA PRO A 37 13.29 -18.85 -0.15
C PRO A 37 12.35 -18.33 -1.25
N LYS A 38 11.43 -19.14 -1.78
CA LYS A 38 10.44 -18.68 -2.77
C LYS A 38 9.39 -17.79 -2.11
N ALA A 39 8.96 -18.13 -0.89
CA ALA A 39 8.04 -17.31 -0.13
C ALA A 39 8.67 -15.95 0.25
N LYS A 40 9.95 -15.94 0.65
CA LYS A 40 10.68 -14.69 0.92
C LYS A 40 10.71 -13.77 -0.29
N ALA A 41 11.10 -14.29 -1.46
CA ALA A 41 11.13 -13.54 -2.70
C ALA A 41 9.74 -12.98 -3.06
N LEU A 42 8.68 -13.80 -2.91
CA LEU A 42 7.30 -13.36 -3.12
C LEU A 42 6.92 -12.19 -2.19
N PHE A 43 7.26 -12.27 -0.90
CA PHE A 43 6.94 -11.23 0.08
C PHE A 43 7.71 -9.94 -0.17
N GLU A 44 8.98 -10.03 -0.54
CA GLU A 44 9.83 -8.88 -0.91
C GLU A 44 9.25 -8.16 -2.13
N THR A 45 9.01 -8.88 -3.23
CA THR A 45 8.45 -8.31 -4.45
C THR A 45 7.04 -7.74 -4.22
N SER A 46 6.21 -8.43 -3.44
CA SER A 46 4.88 -7.93 -3.09
C SER A 46 4.95 -6.63 -2.29
N ALA A 47 5.85 -6.54 -1.30
CA ALA A 47 6.03 -5.34 -0.50
C ALA A 47 6.52 -4.14 -1.35
N GLU A 48 7.37 -4.39 -2.36
CA GLU A 48 7.84 -3.37 -3.29
C GLU A 48 6.72 -2.84 -4.18
N VAL A 49 5.96 -3.73 -4.83
CA VAL A 49 4.81 -3.35 -5.69
C VAL A 49 3.78 -2.57 -4.89
N LEU A 50 3.43 -3.05 -3.69
CA LEU A 50 2.48 -2.35 -2.82
C LEU A 50 3.02 -1.00 -2.35
N THR A 51 4.34 -0.85 -2.19
CA THR A 51 4.96 0.45 -1.87
C THR A 51 4.77 1.43 -3.01
N GLY A 52 4.97 1.00 -4.27
CA GLY A 52 4.68 1.83 -5.45
C GLY A 52 3.21 2.27 -5.51
N LEU A 53 2.28 1.34 -5.28
CA LEU A 53 0.85 1.67 -5.19
C LEU A 53 0.57 2.66 -4.06
N LYS A 54 1.10 2.42 -2.85
CA LYS A 54 0.93 3.34 -1.70
C LYS A 54 1.37 4.76 -2.03
N THR A 55 2.47 4.90 -2.78
CA THR A 55 3.00 6.19 -3.23
C THR A 55 2.06 6.87 -4.24
N ALA A 56 1.46 6.14 -5.18
CA ALA A 56 0.48 6.71 -6.09
C ALA A 56 -0.75 7.29 -5.34
N PHE A 57 -1.23 6.60 -4.31
CA PHE A 57 -2.30 7.13 -3.44
C PHE A 57 -1.87 8.39 -2.69
N LEU A 58 -0.62 8.48 -2.24
CA LEU A 58 -0.09 9.69 -1.62
C LEU A 58 -0.03 10.85 -2.63
N HIS A 59 0.42 10.61 -3.86
CA HIS A 59 0.46 11.63 -4.90
C HIS A 59 -0.94 12.16 -5.27
N TYR A 60 -1.92 11.26 -5.36
CA TYR A 60 -3.35 11.60 -5.48
C TYR A 60 -3.78 12.53 -4.33
N GLU A 61 -3.47 12.19 -3.07
CA GLU A 61 -3.88 12.94 -1.87
C GLU A 61 -3.24 14.34 -1.77
N GLU A 62 -2.01 14.48 -2.25
CA GLU A 62 -1.24 15.73 -2.27
C GLU A 62 -1.59 16.61 -3.47
N GLY A 63 -2.31 16.09 -4.48
CA GLY A 63 -2.57 16.80 -5.73
C GLY A 63 -1.30 17.00 -6.58
N ASN A 64 -0.30 16.14 -6.41
CA ASN A 64 1.04 16.27 -6.99
C ASN A 64 1.21 15.54 -8.34
N GLU A 65 0.13 15.01 -8.93
CA GLU A 65 0.20 14.37 -10.24
C GLU A 65 0.21 15.39 -11.38
N GLU A 66 1.24 15.37 -12.24
CA GLU A 66 1.29 16.18 -13.46
C GLU A 66 0.09 15.91 -14.40
N ALA A 67 -0.52 14.74 -14.30
CA ALA A 67 -1.69 14.37 -15.09
C ALA A 67 -2.96 15.19 -14.77
N TRP A 68 -2.96 15.98 -13.68
CA TRP A 68 -4.10 16.77 -13.22
C TRP A 68 -3.87 18.28 -13.20
N LYS A 69 -2.74 18.74 -13.73
CA LYS A 69 -2.54 20.16 -14.05
C LYS A 69 -3.14 20.53 -15.39
#